data_AF-A0A7W1EWL5-F1
#
_entry.id   AF-A0A7W1EWL5-F1
#
_cell.length_a   1.000
_cell.length_b   1.000
_cell.length_c   1.000
_cell.angle_alpha   90.00
_cell.angle_beta   90.00
_cell.angle_gamma   90.00
#
_symmetry.space_group_name_H-M   'P 1'
#
loop_
_entity.id
_entity.type
_entity.pdbx_description
1 polymer ?
#
loop_
_entity_poly.entity_id
_entity_poly.type
_entity_poly.pdbx_seq_one_letter_code
_entity_poly.pdbx_strand_id
1 'polypeptide(L)'
;MAQNEDILLTVDELHGFYSNYFTYYNTLENPWRQLFRSRCIKFISDKAIIGAEGFKPNNKVKAIIAACAVQLTLGLKTWDLNYFETIILHPGDFENKASGLKYRGETNLAGFIRLSWKGFIWGYKVNDDNINLGLHEFTHALRFNAIKYSEQDYFAEHYFNKWQVATNEAYYDLKNNKETIFRKYGGANLNEFISVCIEHYFESPEEIKAKYPYLYYCTAILLNQQTQNGITRIDIREPLMNELNTLQKGFSQKTISTNLLRSTSHVVSALILVPLFFTVMQTGFSSGATIFLFVILFAIYLRFDLRFTKVQFIEKSFHLNKGFIFFKNWRKFSLPASHIVSLRVDADENNNYWEVIFYNPANETFYAETITSSDAIEPAFVQEVLKNKIAYFKS
;
A
#
# COMPACT_ATOMS: atom_id res chain seq x y z
N MET A 1 17.41 6.64 -49.25
CA MET A 1 17.57 6.81 -47.80
C MET A 1 16.27 7.38 -47.27
N ALA A 2 15.31 6.54 -46.89
CA ALA A 2 14.10 7.02 -46.24
C ALA A 2 14.52 7.48 -44.83
N GLN A 3 14.37 8.77 -44.53
CA GLN A 3 14.27 9.21 -43.15
C GLN A 3 13.14 8.38 -42.54
N ASN A 4 13.48 7.48 -41.62
CA ASN A 4 12.47 6.73 -40.87
C ASN A 4 11.73 7.79 -40.05
N GLU A 5 10.57 8.23 -40.53
CA GLU A 5 9.73 9.18 -39.81
C GLU A 5 9.49 8.63 -38.40
N ASP A 6 9.82 9.46 -37.42
CA ASP A 6 9.57 9.18 -36.03
C ASP A 6 8.06 9.25 -35.77
N ILE A 7 7.56 8.57 -34.75
CA ILE A 7 6.12 8.60 -34.46
C ILE A 7 5.70 9.96 -33.91
N LEU A 8 4.49 10.41 -34.23
CA LEU A 8 3.79 11.45 -33.51
C LEU A 8 3.27 10.90 -32.17
N LEU A 9 3.28 11.76 -31.15
CA LEU A 9 2.79 11.42 -29.81
C LEU A 9 1.27 11.66 -29.72
N THR A 10 0.52 11.04 -30.63
CA THR A 10 -0.95 11.07 -30.67
C THR A 10 -1.54 9.75 -30.19
N VAL A 11 -2.82 9.76 -29.79
CA VAL A 11 -3.50 8.57 -29.29
C VAL A 11 -3.57 7.45 -30.33
N ASP A 12 -3.74 7.78 -31.61
CA ASP A 12 -3.89 6.78 -32.67
C ASP A 12 -2.54 6.17 -33.08
N GLU A 13 -1.50 7.00 -33.23
CA GLU A 13 -0.16 6.48 -33.55
C GLU A 13 0.45 5.67 -32.40
N LEU A 14 0.23 6.10 -31.15
CA LEU A 14 0.66 5.32 -30.00
C LEU A 14 -0.06 3.97 -29.89
N HIS A 15 -1.31 3.85 -30.36
CA HIS A 15 -1.97 2.56 -30.42
C HIS A 15 -1.27 1.61 -31.38
N GLY A 16 -1.04 2.04 -32.63
CA GLY A 16 -0.31 1.25 -33.61
C GLY A 16 1.10 0.90 -33.14
N PHE A 17 1.80 1.84 -32.50
CA PHE A 17 3.13 1.61 -31.95
C PHE A 17 3.11 0.57 -30.81
N TYR A 18 2.30 0.78 -29.76
CA TYR A 18 2.29 -0.14 -28.62
C TYR A 18 1.75 -1.52 -28.97
N SER A 19 0.79 -1.62 -29.90
CA SER A 19 0.30 -2.93 -30.35
C SER A 19 1.38 -3.79 -31.01
N ASN A 20 2.36 -3.16 -31.67
CA ASN A 20 3.45 -3.86 -32.34
C ASN A 20 4.66 -4.13 -31.44
N TYR A 21 4.90 -3.30 -30.42
CA TYR A 21 6.17 -3.29 -29.71
C TYR A 21 6.08 -3.45 -28.18
N PHE A 22 4.88 -3.53 -27.60
CA PHE A 22 4.71 -3.57 -26.14
C PHE A 22 3.70 -4.64 -25.71
N THR A 23 4.19 -5.83 -25.35
CA THR A 23 3.35 -7.01 -25.04
C THR A 23 2.28 -6.74 -23.99
N TYR A 24 2.62 -6.04 -22.91
CA TYR A 24 1.66 -5.68 -21.86
C TYR A 24 0.50 -4.82 -22.37
N TYR A 25 0.69 -3.98 -23.40
CA TYR A 25 -0.41 -3.18 -23.94
C TYR A 25 -1.46 -4.05 -24.63
N ASN A 26 -1.03 -5.18 -25.21
CA ASN A 26 -1.92 -6.10 -25.90
C ASN A 26 -2.79 -6.92 -24.93
N THR A 27 -2.39 -7.07 -23.67
CA THR A 27 -3.18 -7.76 -22.63
C THR A 27 -4.30 -6.89 -22.05
N LEU A 28 -4.26 -5.58 -22.29
CA LEU A 28 -5.26 -4.63 -21.78
C LEU A 28 -6.55 -4.68 -22.61
N GLU A 29 -7.69 -4.51 -21.93
CA GLU A 29 -8.98 -4.24 -22.58
C GLU A 29 -9.07 -2.78 -23.06
N ASN A 30 -10.04 -2.48 -23.95
CA ASN A 30 -10.13 -1.18 -24.63
C ASN A 30 -10.14 0.05 -23.70
N PRO A 31 -10.91 0.09 -22.59
CA PRO A 31 -10.88 1.23 -21.67
C PRO A 31 -9.48 1.48 -21.10
N TRP A 32 -8.79 0.40 -20.74
CA TRP A 32 -7.45 0.45 -20.15
C TRP A 32 -6.37 0.79 -21.19
N ARG A 33 -6.52 0.36 -22.44
CA ARG A 33 -5.65 0.79 -23.56
C ARG A 33 -5.78 2.30 -23.83
N GLN A 34 -6.99 2.85 -23.72
CA GLN A 34 -7.20 4.30 -23.86
C GLN A 34 -6.54 5.06 -22.70
N LEU A 35 -6.77 4.62 -21.46
CA LEU A 35 -6.15 5.20 -20.28
C LEU A 35 -4.62 5.14 -20.36
N PHE A 36 -4.05 3.99 -20.74
CA PHE A 36 -2.61 3.76 -20.89
C PHE A 36 -1.98 4.77 -21.83
N ARG A 37 -2.55 4.95 -23.04
CA ARG A 37 -2.05 5.91 -24.03
C ARG A 37 -2.16 7.35 -23.52
N SER A 38 -3.29 7.71 -22.92
CA SER A 38 -3.49 9.05 -22.37
C SER A 38 -2.46 9.37 -21.26
N ARG A 39 -2.20 8.40 -20.37
CA ARG A 39 -1.18 8.52 -19.34
C ARG A 39 0.22 8.60 -19.92
N CYS A 40 0.53 7.83 -20.95
CA CYS A 40 1.83 7.89 -21.62
C CYS A 40 2.08 9.27 -22.25
N ILE A 41 1.10 9.84 -22.95
CA ILE A 41 1.22 11.18 -23.53
C ILE A 41 1.50 12.21 -22.44
N LYS A 42 0.71 12.19 -21.35
CA LYS A 42 0.90 13.10 -20.22
C LYS A 42 2.24 12.88 -19.52
N PHE A 43 2.68 11.64 -19.34
CA PHE A 43 3.99 11.35 -18.79
C PHE A 43 5.10 11.95 -19.66
N ILE A 44 5.01 11.83 -20.99
CA ILE A 44 6.03 12.39 -21.89
C ILE A 44 6.01 13.92 -21.87
N SER A 45 4.85 14.56 -21.70
CA SER A 45 4.78 16.02 -21.59
C SER A 45 5.33 16.55 -20.27
N ASP A 46 5.14 15.81 -19.18
CA ASP A 46 5.47 16.25 -17.83
C ASP A 46 6.93 15.97 -17.44
N LYS A 47 7.64 15.11 -18.21
CA LYS A 47 8.99 14.64 -17.89
C LYS A 47 10.04 15.15 -18.88
N ALA A 48 11.17 15.59 -18.36
CA ALA A 48 12.37 15.84 -19.14
C ALA A 48 13.09 14.52 -19.46
N ILE A 49 12.72 13.88 -20.58
CA ILE A 49 13.40 12.67 -21.09
C ILE A 49 14.54 13.10 -22.02
N ILE A 50 15.76 13.12 -21.48
CA ILE A 50 16.97 13.60 -22.15
C ILE A 50 17.99 12.48 -22.32
N GLY A 51 18.88 12.62 -23.31
CA GLY A 51 19.96 11.67 -23.52
C GLY A 51 21.32 12.21 -23.08
N ALA A 52 22.20 11.30 -22.69
CA ALA A 52 23.60 11.55 -22.36
C ALA A 52 24.52 10.99 -23.47
N GLU A 53 25.79 11.41 -23.47
CA GLU A 53 26.83 10.84 -24.36
C GLU A 53 26.45 10.88 -25.85
N GLY A 54 25.75 11.94 -26.27
CA GLY A 54 25.31 12.12 -27.66
C GLY A 54 24.06 11.30 -28.06
N PHE A 55 23.51 10.48 -27.16
CA PHE A 55 22.23 9.82 -27.38
C PHE A 55 21.11 10.88 -27.45
N LYS A 56 20.25 10.80 -28.48
CA LYS A 56 19.13 11.72 -28.66
C LYS A 56 17.82 10.94 -28.66
N PRO A 57 17.05 10.95 -27.57
CA PRO A 57 15.80 10.19 -27.49
C PRO A 57 14.75 10.76 -28.43
N ASN A 58 14.36 9.95 -29.40
CA ASN A 58 13.25 10.22 -30.30
C ASN A 58 11.90 9.85 -29.65
N ASN A 59 10.78 10.09 -30.32
CA ASN A 59 9.45 9.84 -29.78
C ASN A 59 9.18 8.35 -29.53
N LYS A 60 9.72 7.44 -30.36
CA LYS A 60 9.66 5.99 -30.08
C LYS A 60 10.33 5.63 -28.74
N VAL A 61 11.52 6.18 -28.48
CA VAL A 61 12.24 5.98 -27.20
C VAL A 61 11.41 6.51 -26.04
N LYS A 62 10.92 7.76 -26.13
CA LYS A 62 10.09 8.39 -25.10
C LYS A 62 8.81 7.58 -24.84
N ALA A 63 8.18 7.06 -25.88
CA ALA A 63 6.97 6.25 -25.79
C ALA A 63 7.20 4.94 -25.03
N ILE A 64 8.31 4.24 -25.23
CA ILE A 64 8.61 3.00 -24.49
C ILE A 64 8.95 3.30 -23.02
N ILE A 65 9.70 4.38 -22.75
CA ILE A 65 9.99 4.82 -21.37
C ILE A 65 8.70 5.11 -20.61
N ALA A 66 7.80 5.88 -21.23
CA ALA A 66 6.50 6.19 -20.64
C ALA A 66 5.64 4.94 -20.45
N ALA A 67 5.63 4.04 -21.43
CA ALA A 67 4.89 2.78 -21.35
C ALA A 67 5.33 1.92 -20.16
N CYS A 68 6.62 1.89 -19.83
CA CYS A 68 7.14 1.19 -18.67
C CYS A 68 6.66 1.79 -17.35
N ALA A 69 6.78 3.11 -17.19
CA ALA A 69 6.29 3.80 -16.00
C ALA A 69 4.77 3.61 -15.82
N VAL A 70 4.01 3.75 -16.91
CA VAL A 70 2.55 3.62 -16.90
C VAL A 70 2.12 2.17 -16.68
N GLN A 71 2.84 1.17 -17.21
CA GLN A 71 2.59 -0.26 -16.92
C GLN A 71 2.62 -0.52 -15.41
N LEU A 72 3.65 -0.01 -14.72
CA LEU A 72 3.78 -0.14 -13.27
C LEU A 72 2.59 0.49 -12.53
N THR A 73 2.18 1.70 -12.94
CA THR A 73 1.22 2.53 -12.19
C THR A 73 -0.21 2.53 -12.74
N LEU A 74 -0.53 1.69 -13.74
CA LEU A 74 -1.81 1.76 -14.46
C LEU A 74 -3.04 1.61 -13.56
N GLY A 75 -2.97 0.73 -12.56
CA GLY A 75 -4.06 0.53 -11.60
C GLY A 75 -4.14 1.56 -10.46
N LEU A 76 -3.17 2.47 -10.36
CA LEU A 76 -3.11 3.50 -9.32
C LEU A 76 -3.87 4.76 -9.76
N LYS A 77 -4.48 5.46 -8.79
CA LYS A 77 -5.16 6.75 -8.99
C LYS A 77 -4.13 7.87 -9.15
N THR A 78 -3.10 7.88 -8.31
CA THR A 78 -1.93 8.77 -8.43
C THR A 78 -0.78 7.97 -9.06
N TRP A 79 -0.34 8.35 -10.26
CA TRP A 79 0.43 7.45 -11.14
C TRP A 79 1.65 8.09 -11.81
N ASP A 80 1.80 9.41 -11.74
CA ASP A 80 2.68 10.23 -12.58
C ASP A 80 4.12 10.36 -12.06
N LEU A 81 4.40 9.87 -10.85
CA LEU A 81 5.72 9.90 -10.21
C LEU A 81 6.30 11.32 -10.20
N ASN A 82 5.48 12.32 -9.87
CA ASN A 82 5.79 13.75 -10.04
C ASN A 82 7.10 14.23 -9.38
N TYR A 83 7.62 13.57 -8.33
CA TYR A 83 8.93 13.91 -7.74
C TYR A 83 10.11 13.70 -8.70
N PHE A 84 9.99 12.76 -9.65
CA PHE A 84 11.03 12.45 -10.62
C PHE A 84 10.74 13.16 -11.93
N GLU A 85 11.26 14.37 -12.09
CA GLU A 85 10.99 15.23 -13.25
C GLU A 85 11.91 14.91 -14.44
N THR A 86 13.10 14.37 -14.19
CA THR A 86 14.13 14.14 -15.21
C THR A 86 14.48 12.66 -15.36
N ILE A 87 14.49 12.18 -16.61
CA ILE A 87 14.94 10.84 -16.98
C ILE A 87 16.10 10.98 -17.96
N ILE A 88 17.28 10.48 -17.58
CA ILE A 88 18.52 10.59 -18.33
C ILE A 88 18.86 9.24 -18.95
N LEU A 89 18.95 9.20 -20.28
CA LEU A 89 19.21 7.98 -21.04
C LEU A 89 20.65 7.94 -21.52
N HIS A 90 21.42 7.00 -21.00
CA HIS A 90 22.74 6.66 -21.49
C HIS A 90 22.62 5.60 -22.60
N PRO A 91 23.45 5.62 -23.65
CA PRO A 91 23.39 4.61 -24.72
C PRO A 91 23.67 3.19 -24.20
N GLY A 92 24.46 3.05 -23.14
CA GLY A 92 24.78 1.79 -22.47
C GLY A 92 25.01 1.97 -20.97
N ASP A 93 25.71 1.01 -20.37
CA ASP A 93 26.06 1.03 -18.95
C ASP A 93 26.99 2.23 -18.67
N PHE A 94 26.73 2.94 -17.57
CA PHE A 94 27.40 4.20 -17.22
C PHE A 94 28.11 4.08 -15.88
N GLU A 95 29.16 4.88 -15.68
CA GLU A 95 29.95 4.82 -14.44
C GLU A 95 29.49 5.85 -13.43
N ASN A 96 29.41 5.44 -12.16
CA ASN A 96 29.33 6.39 -11.07
C ASN A 96 30.72 6.96 -10.80
N LYS A 97 30.85 8.28 -10.99
CA LYS A 97 32.14 8.98 -10.85
C LYS A 97 32.74 8.92 -9.44
N ALA A 98 31.92 8.75 -8.40
CA ALA A 98 32.38 8.70 -7.02
C ALA A 98 32.85 7.29 -6.60
N SER A 99 32.19 6.23 -7.07
CA SER A 99 32.51 4.85 -6.69
C SER A 99 33.29 4.05 -7.75
N GLY A 100 33.33 4.52 -9.00
CA GLY A 100 33.90 3.80 -10.14
C GLY A 100 33.08 2.58 -10.58
N LEU A 101 31.92 2.34 -9.96
CA LEU A 101 31.06 1.20 -10.29
C LEU A 101 30.26 1.49 -11.57
N LYS A 102 30.10 0.45 -12.40
CA LYS A 102 29.21 0.49 -13.55
C LYS A 102 27.78 0.24 -13.11
N TYR A 103 26.90 1.16 -13.49
CA TYR A 103 25.47 1.08 -13.27
C TYR A 103 24.73 0.90 -14.59
N ARG A 104 23.63 0.15 -14.49
CA ARG A 104 22.64 0.03 -15.56
C ARG A 104 21.47 0.97 -15.32
N GLY A 105 21.16 1.25 -14.07
CA GLY A 105 20.11 2.19 -13.66
C GLY A 105 20.48 2.86 -12.35
N GLU A 106 19.89 4.03 -12.13
CA GLU A 106 19.98 4.72 -10.85
C GLU A 106 18.77 5.64 -10.66
N THR A 107 17.97 5.34 -9.64
CA THR A 107 16.94 6.24 -9.14
C THR A 107 17.48 7.06 -7.98
N ASN A 108 17.64 8.36 -8.18
CA ASN A 108 18.31 9.24 -7.23
C ASN A 108 17.29 10.10 -6.46
N LEU A 109 17.46 10.21 -5.14
CA LEU A 109 16.63 11.06 -4.29
C LEU A 109 16.74 12.56 -4.58
N ALA A 110 17.62 12.99 -5.48
CA ALA A 110 17.65 14.34 -6.04
C ALA A 110 16.58 14.59 -7.13
N GLY A 111 15.72 13.61 -7.45
CA GLY A 111 14.57 13.79 -8.35
C GLY A 111 14.84 13.41 -9.81
N PHE A 112 15.83 12.55 -10.07
CA PHE A 112 16.12 12.05 -11.41
C PHE A 112 16.32 10.54 -11.47
N ILE A 113 16.08 9.97 -12.65
CA ILE A 113 16.32 8.55 -12.96
C ILE A 113 17.35 8.48 -14.10
N ARG A 114 18.38 7.66 -13.96
CA ARG A 114 19.34 7.36 -15.04
C ARG A 114 19.14 5.93 -15.52
N LEU A 115 19.15 5.70 -16.83
CA LEU A 115 18.94 4.38 -17.44
C LEU A 115 19.93 4.13 -18.58
N SER A 116 20.50 2.94 -18.63
CA SER A 116 21.15 2.37 -19.80
C SER A 116 20.06 1.98 -20.81
N TRP A 117 19.98 2.70 -21.93
CA TRP A 117 19.00 2.43 -22.98
C TRP A 117 19.14 1.00 -23.53
N LYS A 118 20.38 0.53 -23.70
CA LYS A 118 20.65 -0.86 -24.09
C LYS A 118 20.08 -1.87 -23.08
N GLY A 119 20.29 -1.64 -21.78
CA GLY A 119 19.75 -2.52 -20.73
C GLY A 119 18.23 -2.43 -20.65
N PHE A 120 17.68 -1.22 -20.78
CA PHE A 120 16.25 -0.96 -20.72
C PHE A 120 15.51 -1.68 -21.86
N ILE A 121 15.95 -1.52 -23.10
CA ILE A 121 15.28 -2.17 -24.24
C ILE A 121 15.48 -3.69 -24.22
N TRP A 122 16.58 -4.18 -23.63
CA TRP A 122 16.82 -5.62 -23.49
C TRP A 122 15.76 -6.29 -22.61
N GLY A 123 15.43 -5.72 -21.44
CA GLY A 123 14.39 -6.26 -20.55
C GLY A 123 12.96 -6.21 -21.13
N TYR A 124 12.75 -5.51 -22.25
CA TYR A 124 11.48 -5.56 -22.99
C TYR A 124 11.52 -6.51 -24.19
N LYS A 125 12.71 -6.95 -24.61
CA LYS A 125 12.89 -7.96 -25.66
C LYS A 125 12.92 -9.38 -25.10
N VAL A 126 13.52 -9.54 -23.92
CA VAL A 126 13.53 -10.77 -23.14
C VAL A 126 12.67 -10.49 -21.92
N ASN A 127 11.48 -11.09 -21.88
CA ASN A 127 10.44 -10.80 -20.89
C ASN A 127 10.13 -12.01 -19.99
N ASP A 128 11.03 -12.98 -19.97
CA ASP A 128 10.96 -14.24 -19.22
C ASP A 128 12.23 -14.50 -18.37
N ASP A 129 13.19 -13.56 -18.34
CA ASP A 129 14.42 -13.67 -17.55
C ASP A 129 14.30 -13.01 -16.16
N ASN A 130 13.17 -12.36 -15.86
CA ASN A 130 12.88 -11.63 -14.63
C ASN A 130 13.87 -10.46 -14.38
N ILE A 131 14.37 -9.86 -15.46
CA ILE A 131 15.32 -8.73 -15.43
C ILE A 131 14.77 -7.58 -16.29
N ASN A 132 14.03 -6.69 -15.64
CA ASN A 132 13.46 -5.50 -16.27
C ASN A 132 13.98 -4.23 -15.63
N LEU A 133 15.04 -3.66 -16.21
CA LEU A 133 15.67 -2.45 -15.69
C LEU A 133 14.67 -1.29 -15.53
N GLY A 134 13.72 -1.16 -16.46
CA GLY A 134 12.72 -0.10 -16.40
C GLY A 134 11.81 -0.27 -15.18
N LEU A 135 11.17 -1.44 -15.04
CA LEU A 135 10.32 -1.73 -13.89
C LEU A 135 11.09 -1.64 -12.57
N HIS A 136 12.36 -2.05 -12.57
CA HIS A 136 13.23 -1.96 -11.40
C HIS A 136 13.40 -0.52 -10.91
N GLU A 137 13.83 0.37 -11.80
CA GLU A 137 14.08 1.77 -11.44
C GLU A 137 12.79 2.55 -11.19
N PHE A 138 11.73 2.31 -11.98
CA PHE A 138 10.43 2.93 -11.69
C PHE A 138 9.79 2.42 -10.40
N THR A 139 10.11 1.21 -9.94
CA THR A 139 9.71 0.74 -8.60
C THR A 139 10.42 1.52 -7.50
N HIS A 140 11.72 1.75 -7.64
CA HIS A 140 12.44 2.66 -6.73
C HIS A 140 11.81 4.06 -6.75
N ALA A 141 11.47 4.57 -7.94
CA ALA A 141 10.84 5.87 -8.07
C ALA A 141 9.48 5.92 -7.37
N LEU A 142 8.59 4.93 -7.59
CA LEU A 142 7.31 4.80 -6.90
C LEU A 142 7.47 4.83 -5.38
N ARG A 143 8.48 4.11 -4.86
CA ARG A 143 8.74 4.07 -3.42
C ARG A 143 9.33 5.36 -2.87
N PHE A 144 10.25 5.99 -3.60
CA PHE A 144 10.92 7.22 -3.16
C PHE A 144 10.03 8.45 -3.29
N ASN A 145 9.08 8.44 -4.22
CA ASN A 145 8.01 9.42 -4.32
C ASN A 145 7.33 9.53 -2.93
N ALA A 146 6.98 8.39 -2.32
CA ALA A 146 6.32 8.33 -1.01
C ALA A 146 7.17 8.89 0.13
N ILE A 147 8.48 8.70 0.08
CA ILE A 147 9.40 9.18 1.12
C ILE A 147 9.55 10.71 1.09
N LYS A 148 9.36 11.33 -0.07
CA LYS A 148 9.64 12.75 -0.30
C LYS A 148 8.42 13.67 -0.14
N TYR A 149 7.36 13.20 0.52
CA TYR A 149 6.11 13.93 0.75
C TYR A 149 5.45 14.47 -0.52
N SER A 150 5.75 13.85 -1.66
CA SER A 150 5.00 14.08 -2.89
C SER A 150 3.67 13.33 -2.85
N GLU A 151 2.71 13.74 -3.67
CA GLU A 151 1.40 13.08 -3.73
C GLU A 151 1.56 11.58 -4.04
N GLN A 152 1.00 10.73 -3.19
CA GLN A 152 0.99 9.27 -3.36
C GLN A 152 -0.39 8.75 -3.71
N ASP A 153 -0.43 7.54 -4.26
CA ASP A 153 -1.68 6.81 -4.34
C ASP A 153 -2.14 6.46 -2.92
N TYR A 154 -3.30 6.99 -2.53
CA TYR A 154 -3.87 6.85 -1.19
C TYR A 154 -3.92 5.39 -0.71
N PHE A 155 -4.29 4.46 -1.61
CA PHE A 155 -4.36 3.04 -1.24
C PHE A 155 -2.97 2.44 -1.10
N ALA A 156 -2.08 2.68 -2.07
CA ALA A 156 -0.73 2.15 -2.01
C ALA A 156 0.01 2.60 -0.74
N GLU A 157 -0.12 3.88 -0.37
CA GLU A 157 0.46 4.45 0.85
C GLU A 157 0.05 3.68 2.12
N HIS A 158 -1.26 3.48 2.31
CA HIS A 158 -1.77 2.82 3.50
C HIS A 158 -1.50 1.30 3.49
N TYR A 159 -1.58 0.65 2.32
CA TYR A 159 -1.41 -0.79 2.18
C TYR A 159 0.06 -1.23 2.17
N PHE A 160 1.01 -0.32 1.93
CA PHE A 160 2.43 -0.64 1.73
C PHE A 160 3.02 -1.49 2.85
N ASN A 161 2.73 -1.15 4.11
CA ASN A 161 3.26 -1.89 5.27
C ASN A 161 2.82 -3.36 5.27
N LYS A 162 1.57 -3.63 4.89
CA LYS A 162 1.06 -5.01 4.76
C LYS A 162 1.76 -5.75 3.63
N TRP A 163 1.92 -5.12 2.48
CA TRP A 163 2.66 -5.70 1.37
C TRP A 163 4.12 -5.97 1.73
N GLN A 164 4.80 -5.04 2.42
CA GLN A 164 6.16 -5.24 2.91
C GLN A 164 6.24 -6.46 3.84
N VAL A 165 5.29 -6.67 4.76
CA VAL A 165 5.27 -7.90 5.57
C VAL A 165 5.09 -9.16 4.72
N ALA A 166 4.32 -9.10 3.63
CA ALA A 166 4.17 -10.21 2.69
C ALA A 166 5.51 -10.58 2.00
N THR A 167 6.41 -9.61 1.81
CA THR A 167 7.75 -9.84 1.22
C THR A 167 8.72 -10.56 2.14
N ASN A 168 8.52 -10.49 3.46
CA ASN A 168 9.51 -10.93 4.45
C ASN A 168 9.95 -12.39 4.26
N GLU A 169 9.01 -13.31 4.04
CA GLU A 169 9.32 -14.74 3.85
C GLU A 169 10.29 -14.94 2.68
N ALA A 170 9.94 -14.41 1.50
CA ALA A 170 10.77 -14.52 0.32
C ALA A 170 12.11 -13.77 0.45
N TYR A 171 12.11 -12.59 1.07
CA TYR A 171 13.32 -11.81 1.31
C TYR A 171 14.30 -12.53 2.24
N TYR A 172 13.81 -13.09 3.36
CA TYR A 172 14.66 -13.81 4.31
C TYR A 172 15.09 -15.18 3.79
N ASP A 173 14.28 -15.86 3.00
CA ASP A 173 14.72 -17.07 2.30
C ASP A 173 15.91 -16.76 1.38
N LEU A 174 15.81 -15.69 0.59
CA LEU A 174 16.89 -15.24 -0.29
C LEU A 174 18.15 -14.83 0.48
N LYS A 175 17.99 -14.04 1.55
CA LYS A 175 19.09 -13.57 2.40
C LYS A 175 19.83 -14.73 3.11
N ASN A 176 19.10 -15.78 3.45
CA ASN A 176 19.65 -16.98 4.08
C ASN A 176 20.15 -18.02 3.06
N ASN A 177 20.29 -17.66 1.78
CA ASN A 177 20.73 -18.53 0.69
C ASN A 177 19.88 -19.81 0.53
N LYS A 178 18.58 -19.76 0.86
CA LYS A 178 17.66 -20.83 0.49
C LYS A 178 17.35 -20.73 -1.01
N GLU A 179 16.87 -21.83 -1.59
CA GLU A 179 16.43 -21.85 -2.97
C GLU A 179 15.16 -21.00 -3.15
N THR A 180 15.26 -19.89 -3.90
CA THR A 180 14.14 -18.99 -4.19
C THR A 180 14.02 -18.74 -5.69
N ILE A 181 12.84 -18.29 -6.14
CA ILE A 181 12.62 -17.83 -7.53
C ILE A 181 13.25 -16.45 -7.80
N PHE A 182 13.62 -15.72 -6.75
CA PHE A 182 14.17 -14.37 -6.88
C PHE A 182 15.68 -14.42 -7.06
N ARG A 183 16.21 -13.58 -7.95
CA ARG A 183 17.64 -13.48 -8.22
C ARG A 183 18.42 -12.99 -6.99
N LYS A 184 19.65 -13.50 -6.80
CA LYS A 184 20.55 -13.19 -5.66
C LYS A 184 20.69 -11.70 -5.36
N TYR A 185 20.68 -10.86 -6.39
CA TYR A 185 20.78 -9.40 -6.26
C TYR A 185 19.70 -8.79 -5.36
N GLY A 186 18.47 -9.34 -5.36
CA GLY A 186 17.39 -8.89 -4.48
C GLY A 186 17.71 -9.05 -2.99
N GLY A 187 18.70 -9.89 -2.63
CA GLY A 187 19.12 -10.07 -1.24
C GLY A 187 19.98 -8.92 -0.68
N ALA A 188 20.41 -7.98 -1.52
CA ALA A 188 21.29 -6.88 -1.10
C ALA A 188 20.67 -5.99 -0.02
N ASN A 189 19.41 -5.57 -0.20
CA ASN A 189 18.63 -4.86 0.80
C ASN A 189 17.12 -4.90 0.49
N LEU A 190 16.31 -4.40 1.44
CA LEU A 190 14.88 -4.07 1.33
C LEU A 190 14.41 -3.64 -0.07
N ASN A 191 15.04 -2.58 -0.54
CA ASN A 191 14.62 -1.81 -1.70
C ASN A 191 14.89 -2.61 -2.98
N GLU A 192 16.06 -3.24 -3.06
CA GLU A 192 16.39 -4.12 -4.20
C GLU A 192 15.45 -5.31 -4.27
N PHE A 193 15.11 -5.91 -3.13
CA PHE A 193 14.15 -7.01 -3.11
C PHE A 193 12.79 -6.60 -3.66
N ILE A 194 12.29 -5.44 -3.23
CA ILE A 194 11.02 -4.88 -3.69
C ILE A 194 11.03 -4.71 -5.21
N SER A 195 12.07 -4.08 -5.76
CA SER A 195 12.19 -3.89 -7.20
C SER A 195 12.29 -5.23 -7.96
N VAL A 196 13.09 -6.18 -7.46
CA VAL A 196 13.16 -7.54 -8.02
C VAL A 196 11.83 -8.28 -7.96
N CYS A 197 11.06 -8.10 -6.89
CA CYS A 197 9.73 -8.68 -6.75
C CYS A 197 8.76 -8.12 -7.79
N ILE A 198 8.85 -6.82 -8.10
CA ILE A 198 7.99 -6.18 -9.10
C ILE A 198 8.39 -6.57 -10.52
N GLU A 199 9.69 -6.65 -10.83
CA GLU A 199 10.19 -7.22 -12.10
C GLU A 199 9.57 -8.60 -12.34
N HIS A 200 9.73 -9.50 -11.37
CA HIS A 200 9.24 -10.87 -11.45
C HIS A 200 7.70 -10.93 -11.48
N TYR A 201 7.00 -10.01 -10.81
CA TYR A 201 5.53 -9.96 -10.83
C TYR A 201 4.97 -9.65 -12.22
N PHE A 202 5.63 -8.80 -13.00
CA PHE A 202 5.19 -8.47 -14.35
C PHE A 202 5.64 -9.48 -15.41
N GLU A 203 6.77 -10.15 -15.21
CA GLU A 203 7.34 -11.12 -16.17
C GLU A 203 6.87 -12.56 -15.92
N SER A 204 7.01 -13.04 -14.68
CA SER A 204 6.61 -14.40 -14.25
C SER A 204 5.63 -14.39 -13.05
N PRO A 205 4.44 -13.76 -13.14
CA PRO A 205 3.49 -13.69 -12.02
C PRO A 205 3.10 -15.05 -11.44
N GLU A 206 2.98 -16.07 -12.29
CA GLU A 206 2.54 -17.42 -11.89
C GLU A 206 3.58 -18.14 -11.01
N GLU A 207 4.88 -17.85 -11.17
CA GLU A 207 5.93 -18.40 -10.30
C GLU A 207 5.81 -17.86 -8.87
N ILE A 208 5.54 -16.56 -8.72
CA ILE A 208 5.26 -15.96 -7.40
C ILE A 208 3.99 -16.56 -6.82
N LYS A 209 2.93 -16.71 -7.64
CA LYS A 209 1.67 -17.30 -7.17
C LYS A 209 1.85 -18.73 -6.66
N ALA A 210 2.65 -19.54 -7.36
CA ALA A 210 2.92 -20.92 -6.97
C ALA A 210 3.77 -21.03 -5.70
N LYS A 211 4.86 -20.25 -5.59
CA LYS A 211 5.83 -20.37 -4.47
C LYS A 211 5.49 -19.49 -3.26
N TYR A 212 4.97 -18.30 -3.50
CA TYR A 212 4.65 -17.29 -2.49
C TYR A 212 3.25 -16.68 -2.73
N PRO A 213 2.16 -17.46 -2.67
CA PRO A 213 0.81 -17.02 -3.06
C PRO A 213 0.34 -15.77 -2.31
N TYR A 214 0.65 -15.65 -1.00
CA TYR A 214 0.29 -14.47 -0.23
C TYR A 214 1.00 -13.20 -0.72
N LEU A 215 2.27 -13.31 -1.14
CA LEU A 215 3.02 -12.19 -1.72
C LEU A 215 2.41 -11.79 -3.07
N TYR A 216 2.10 -12.76 -3.93
CA TYR A 216 1.43 -12.52 -5.22
C TYR A 216 0.15 -11.68 -5.06
N TYR A 217 -0.78 -12.12 -4.21
CA TYR A 217 -2.05 -11.41 -4.02
C TYR A 217 -1.83 -10.02 -3.41
N CYS A 218 -0.93 -9.88 -2.43
CA CYS A 218 -0.62 -8.57 -1.87
C CYS A 218 0.00 -7.61 -2.90
N THR A 219 0.86 -8.09 -3.81
CA THR A 219 1.43 -7.27 -4.89
C THR A 219 0.34 -6.84 -5.88
N ALA A 220 -0.55 -7.76 -6.28
CA ALA A 220 -1.66 -7.47 -7.18
C ALA A 220 -2.66 -6.45 -6.58
N ILE A 221 -2.96 -6.58 -5.27
CA ILE A 221 -3.81 -5.63 -4.52
C ILE A 221 -3.15 -4.25 -4.44
N LEU A 222 -1.85 -4.19 -4.17
CA LEU A 222 -1.09 -2.94 -4.10
C LEU A 222 -1.15 -2.19 -5.43
N LEU A 223 -0.79 -2.87 -6.53
CA LEU A 223 -0.75 -2.29 -7.88
C LEU A 223 -2.13 -2.14 -8.52
N ASN A 224 -3.16 -2.76 -7.93
CA ASN A 224 -4.54 -2.83 -8.42
C ASN A 224 -4.66 -3.36 -9.86
N GLN A 225 -3.82 -4.32 -10.20
CA GLN A 225 -3.78 -4.95 -11.51
C GLN A 225 -3.22 -6.36 -11.41
N GLN A 226 -3.64 -7.24 -12.31
CA GLN A 226 -3.08 -8.58 -12.46
C GLN A 226 -3.20 -9.05 -13.91
N THR A 227 -2.19 -9.74 -14.39
CA THR A 227 -2.22 -10.41 -15.69
C THR A 227 -2.44 -11.89 -15.48
N GLN A 228 -3.50 -12.44 -16.08
CA GLN A 228 -3.80 -13.87 -16.04
C GLN A 228 -4.27 -14.32 -17.42
N ASN A 229 -3.71 -15.43 -17.92
CA ASN A 229 -4.07 -16.00 -19.23
C ASN A 229 -3.98 -14.98 -20.38
N GLY A 230 -2.98 -14.09 -20.36
CA GLY A 230 -2.77 -13.07 -21.39
C GLY A 230 -3.73 -11.88 -21.32
N ILE A 231 -4.55 -11.76 -20.26
CA ILE A 231 -5.46 -10.63 -20.06
C ILE A 231 -5.07 -9.92 -18.76
N THR A 232 -4.89 -8.61 -18.82
CA THR A 232 -4.63 -7.77 -17.66
C THR A 232 -5.94 -7.15 -17.18
N ARG A 233 -6.32 -7.50 -15.96
CA ARG A 233 -7.45 -6.90 -15.24
C ARG A 233 -6.93 -5.80 -14.32
N ILE A 234 -7.71 -4.74 -14.22
CA ILE A 234 -7.45 -3.58 -13.37
C ILE A 234 -8.70 -3.38 -12.52
N ASP A 235 -8.54 -2.75 -11.37
CA ASP A 235 -9.61 -2.57 -10.38
C ASP A 235 -10.09 -3.90 -9.77
N ILE A 236 -9.13 -4.59 -9.15
CA ILE A 236 -9.26 -5.97 -8.68
C ILE A 236 -9.08 -6.12 -7.16
N ARG A 237 -8.95 -5.01 -6.42
CA ARG A 237 -8.63 -5.04 -4.97
C ARG A 237 -9.63 -5.86 -4.17
N GLU A 238 -10.92 -5.58 -4.30
CA GLU A 238 -11.96 -6.29 -3.53
C GLU A 238 -12.00 -7.81 -3.80
N PRO A 239 -12.11 -8.30 -5.05
CA PRO A 239 -12.13 -9.73 -5.30
C PRO A 239 -10.83 -10.41 -4.81
N LEU A 240 -9.66 -9.79 -5.01
CA LEU A 240 -8.41 -10.36 -4.55
C LEU A 240 -8.24 -10.34 -3.02
N MET A 241 -8.78 -9.35 -2.31
CA MET A 241 -8.79 -9.38 -0.85
C MET A 241 -9.63 -10.55 -0.33
N ASN A 242 -10.73 -10.88 -0.99
CA ASN A 242 -11.55 -12.05 -0.65
C ASN A 242 -10.79 -13.36 -0.93
N GLU A 243 -10.12 -13.49 -2.07
CA GLU A 243 -9.26 -14.64 -2.37
C GLU A 243 -8.10 -14.78 -1.37
N LEU A 244 -7.44 -13.67 -1.02
CA LEU A 244 -6.37 -13.63 -0.01
C LEU A 244 -6.84 -14.13 1.36
N ASN A 245 -8.10 -13.87 1.72
CA ASN A 245 -8.68 -14.34 2.98
C ASN A 245 -8.68 -15.88 3.06
N THR A 246 -8.83 -16.58 1.93
CA THR A 246 -8.81 -18.05 1.92
C THR A 246 -7.46 -18.62 2.37
N LEU A 247 -6.36 -17.90 2.13
CA LEU A 247 -5.00 -18.29 2.50
C LEU A 247 -4.67 -18.04 3.98
N GLN A 248 -5.48 -17.22 4.67
CA GLN A 248 -5.27 -16.93 6.08
C GLN A 248 -5.58 -18.15 6.95
N LYS A 249 -4.85 -18.28 8.06
CA LYS A 249 -5.03 -19.35 9.05
C LYS A 249 -6.21 -19.09 9.98
N GLY A 250 -6.57 -17.82 10.17
CA GLY A 250 -7.61 -17.37 11.08
C GLY A 250 -7.12 -17.16 12.51
N PHE A 251 -8.05 -16.76 13.37
CA PHE A 251 -7.83 -16.39 14.77
C PHE A 251 -8.66 -17.28 15.70
N SER A 252 -8.08 -17.58 16.85
CA SER A 252 -8.87 -17.99 18.01
C SER A 252 -9.73 -16.81 18.46
N GLN A 253 -10.92 -17.07 18.99
CA GLN A 253 -11.83 -16.00 19.38
C GLN A 253 -11.16 -15.05 20.38
N LYS A 254 -10.85 -13.83 19.93
CA LYS A 254 -10.25 -12.76 20.75
C LYS A 254 -11.14 -11.54 20.71
N THR A 255 -11.45 -10.98 21.87
CA THR A 255 -12.19 -9.71 21.98
C THR A 255 -11.30 -8.69 22.65
N ILE A 256 -11.22 -7.49 22.08
CA ILE A 256 -10.53 -6.33 22.63
C ILE A 256 -11.58 -5.22 22.73
N SER A 257 -11.80 -4.69 23.92
CA SER A 257 -12.77 -3.62 24.15
C SER A 257 -12.15 -2.45 24.87
N THR A 258 -12.71 -1.27 24.64
CA THR A 258 -12.32 -0.05 25.36
C THR A 258 -12.52 -0.25 26.87
N ASN A 259 -11.47 -0.03 27.65
CA ASN A 259 -11.58 -0.05 29.11
C ASN A 259 -12.46 1.13 29.54
N LEU A 260 -13.55 0.81 30.24
CA LEU A 260 -14.45 1.81 30.82
C LEU A 260 -13.66 2.66 31.82
N LEU A 261 -13.23 2.11 32.94
CA LEU A 261 -12.72 2.83 34.11
C LEU A 261 -11.57 3.84 33.89
N ARG A 262 -10.82 3.75 32.79
CA ARG A 262 -9.64 4.60 32.53
C ARG A 262 -9.79 5.61 31.40
N SER A 263 -10.99 5.76 30.82
CA SER A 263 -11.22 6.84 29.87
C SER A 263 -11.16 8.21 30.57
N THR A 264 -10.67 9.24 29.88
CA THR A 264 -10.69 10.63 30.38
C THR A 264 -12.08 11.08 30.81
N SER A 265 -13.11 10.49 30.22
CA SER A 265 -14.52 10.76 30.56
C SER A 265 -14.86 10.31 31.98
N HIS A 266 -14.24 9.26 32.52
CA HIS A 266 -14.49 8.82 33.91
C HIS A 266 -13.86 9.75 34.93
N VAL A 267 -12.67 10.28 34.68
CA VAL A 267 -12.04 11.28 35.56
C VAL A 267 -12.89 12.54 35.61
N VAL A 268 -13.32 13.04 34.44
CA VAL A 268 -14.20 14.23 34.38
C VAL A 268 -15.56 13.94 35.03
N SER A 269 -16.12 12.75 34.84
CA SER A 269 -17.35 12.33 35.51
C SER A 269 -17.20 12.33 37.04
N ALA A 270 -16.11 11.77 37.56
CA ALA A 270 -15.82 11.73 39.00
C ALA A 270 -15.68 13.16 39.59
N LEU A 271 -15.03 14.07 38.87
CA LEU A 271 -14.91 15.48 39.27
C LEU A 271 -16.25 16.21 39.33
N ILE A 272 -17.25 15.79 38.54
CA ILE A 272 -18.60 16.39 38.52
C ILE A 272 -19.51 15.78 39.58
N LEU A 273 -19.30 14.51 39.95
CA LEU A 273 -20.13 13.82 40.94
C LEU A 273 -20.11 14.51 42.32
N VAL A 274 -18.97 15.05 42.75
CA VAL A 274 -18.85 15.73 44.05
C VAL A 274 -19.64 17.06 44.08
N PRO A 275 -19.44 18.01 43.14
CA PRO A 275 -20.29 19.20 43.02
C PRO A 275 -21.77 18.87 42.87
N LEU A 276 -22.11 17.85 42.08
CA LEU A 276 -23.49 17.41 41.89
C LEU A 276 -24.12 16.96 43.21
N PHE A 277 -23.41 16.14 43.99
CA PHE A 277 -23.88 15.67 45.29
C PHE A 277 -24.17 16.82 46.26
N PHE A 278 -23.22 17.77 46.40
CA PHE A 278 -23.43 18.93 47.27
C PHE A 278 -24.57 19.83 46.79
N THR A 279 -24.69 20.04 45.48
CA THR A 279 -25.76 20.88 44.90
C THR A 279 -27.13 20.26 45.12
N VAL A 280 -27.26 18.94 44.96
CA VAL A 280 -28.49 18.18 45.25
C VAL A 280 -28.88 18.32 46.72
N MET A 281 -27.91 18.18 47.65
CA MET A 281 -28.17 18.27 49.09
C MET A 281 -28.63 19.67 49.53
N GLN A 282 -28.13 20.73 48.90
CA GLN A 282 -28.46 22.10 49.26
C GLN A 282 -29.72 22.64 48.55
N THR A 283 -29.90 22.31 47.28
CA THR A 283 -30.91 22.97 46.42
C THR A 283 -31.99 22.02 45.92
N GLY A 284 -31.85 20.72 46.19
CA GLY A 284 -32.76 19.68 45.70
C GLY A 284 -32.52 19.29 44.24
N PHE A 285 -33.24 18.26 43.79
CA PHE A 285 -33.08 17.67 42.45
C PHE A 285 -33.60 18.57 41.31
N SER A 286 -34.58 19.40 41.59
CA SER A 286 -35.27 20.23 40.59
C SER A 286 -34.65 21.62 40.41
N SER A 287 -33.55 21.93 41.10
CA SER A 287 -32.88 23.21 40.92
C SER A 287 -32.20 23.28 39.55
N GLY A 288 -32.14 24.48 38.96
CA GLY A 288 -31.48 24.68 37.67
C GLY A 288 -30.01 24.25 37.68
N ALA A 289 -29.29 24.46 38.80
CA ALA A 289 -27.89 24.05 38.95
C ALA A 289 -27.73 22.53 38.98
N THR A 290 -28.60 21.81 39.70
CA THR A 290 -28.60 20.35 39.73
C THR A 290 -28.86 19.77 38.34
N ILE A 291 -29.90 20.27 37.66
CA ILE A 291 -30.25 19.85 36.29
C ILE A 291 -29.08 20.10 35.34
N PHE A 292 -28.42 21.26 35.42
CA PHE A 292 -27.26 21.59 34.60
C PHE A 292 -26.11 20.60 34.77
N LEU A 293 -25.75 20.25 36.02
CA LEU A 293 -24.69 19.27 36.30
C LEU A 293 -25.05 17.86 35.80
N PHE A 294 -26.32 17.46 35.91
CA PHE A 294 -26.81 16.21 35.31
C PHE A 294 -26.69 16.21 33.79
N VAL A 295 -27.02 17.32 33.12
CA VAL A 295 -26.88 17.45 31.67
C VAL A 295 -25.42 17.32 31.24
N ILE A 296 -24.48 17.94 31.96
CA ILE A 296 -23.05 17.79 31.67
C ILE A 296 -22.60 16.34 31.86
N LEU A 297 -22.96 15.72 32.99
CA LEU A 297 -22.61 14.32 33.27
C LEU A 297 -23.18 13.38 32.19
N PHE A 298 -24.42 13.61 31.77
CA PHE A 298 -25.06 12.87 30.70
C PHE A 298 -24.36 13.10 29.35
N ALA A 299 -23.96 14.33 29.02
CA ALA A 299 -23.22 14.64 27.79
C ALA A 299 -21.85 13.95 27.75
N ILE A 300 -21.12 13.92 28.87
CA ILE A 300 -19.85 13.19 29.00
C ILE A 300 -20.08 11.69 28.81
N TYR A 301 -21.12 11.16 29.44
CA TYR A 301 -21.51 9.76 29.29
C TYR A 301 -21.88 9.43 27.83
N LEU A 302 -22.70 10.24 27.15
CA LEU A 302 -23.06 10.03 25.75
C LEU A 302 -21.83 10.09 24.85
N ARG A 303 -20.90 11.04 25.08
CA ARG A 303 -19.64 11.11 24.35
C ARG A 303 -18.80 9.85 24.54
N PHE A 304 -18.78 9.30 25.75
CA PHE A 304 -18.06 8.06 26.05
C PHE A 304 -18.71 6.85 25.36
N ASP A 305 -20.04 6.72 25.45
CA ASP A 305 -20.80 5.67 24.76
C ASP A 305 -20.61 5.74 23.24
N LEU A 306 -20.70 6.91 22.63
CA LEU A 306 -20.40 7.08 21.20
C LEU A 306 -19.01 6.57 20.78
N ARG A 307 -18.01 6.75 21.63
CA ARG A 307 -16.60 6.41 21.34
C ARG A 307 -16.19 5.00 21.75
N PHE A 308 -16.98 4.32 22.58
CA PHE A 308 -16.71 2.96 23.00
C PHE A 308 -16.54 2.05 21.77
N THR A 309 -15.47 1.28 21.76
CA THR A 309 -15.12 0.41 20.65
C THR A 309 -14.86 -1.00 21.14
N LYS A 310 -15.47 -1.97 20.47
CA LYS A 310 -15.24 -3.40 20.69
C LYS A 310 -14.84 -4.04 19.37
N VAL A 311 -13.66 -4.65 19.34
CA VAL A 311 -13.17 -5.45 18.20
C VAL A 311 -13.13 -6.91 18.59
N GLN A 312 -13.59 -7.78 17.70
CA GLN A 312 -13.59 -9.21 17.86
C GLN A 312 -12.94 -9.86 16.65
N PHE A 313 -11.96 -10.72 16.88
CA PHE A 313 -11.32 -11.56 15.87
C PHE A 313 -11.89 -12.96 16.02
N ILE A 314 -12.48 -13.50 14.96
CA ILE A 314 -13.13 -14.81 14.96
C ILE A 314 -12.84 -15.46 13.62
N GLU A 315 -12.16 -16.61 13.66
CA GLU A 315 -11.78 -17.35 12.46
C GLU A 315 -11.07 -16.43 11.44
N LYS A 316 -11.60 -16.29 10.23
CA LYS A 316 -11.02 -15.45 9.17
C LYS A 316 -11.73 -14.11 9.01
N SER A 317 -12.29 -13.59 10.09
CA SER A 317 -13.05 -12.34 10.10
C SER A 317 -12.74 -11.50 11.32
N PHE A 318 -13.00 -10.20 11.21
CA PHE A 318 -13.04 -9.32 12.35
C PHE A 318 -14.32 -8.49 12.35
N HIS A 319 -14.80 -8.22 13.55
CA HIS A 319 -16.00 -7.44 13.80
C HIS A 319 -15.65 -6.26 14.67
N LEU A 320 -16.03 -5.06 14.24
CA LEU A 320 -15.90 -3.83 15.01
C LEU A 320 -17.28 -3.30 15.33
N ASN A 321 -17.57 -3.07 16.61
CA ASN A 321 -18.81 -2.46 17.06
C ASN A 321 -18.50 -1.19 17.85
N LYS A 322 -19.19 -0.10 17.51
CA LYS A 322 -19.15 1.16 18.27
C LYS A 322 -20.37 1.26 19.20
N GLY A 323 -20.14 1.82 20.39
CA GLY A 323 -21.14 2.01 21.44
C GLY A 323 -21.50 0.76 22.23
N PHE A 324 -22.02 0.97 23.44
CA PHE A 324 -22.33 -0.09 24.39
C PHE A 324 -23.75 -0.01 24.99
N ILE A 325 -24.36 1.17 25.16
CA ILE A 325 -25.72 1.32 25.72
C ILE A 325 -26.67 2.10 24.80
N PHE A 326 -26.64 3.44 24.79
CA PHE A 326 -27.56 4.28 23.99
C PHE A 326 -27.20 4.22 22.51
N PHE A 327 -25.91 4.20 22.20
CA PHE A 327 -25.39 4.08 20.84
C PHE A 327 -24.91 2.67 20.52
N LYS A 328 -25.43 1.64 21.20
CA LYS A 328 -24.99 0.27 21.00
C LYS A 328 -25.08 -0.13 19.52
N ASN A 329 -23.94 -0.52 18.94
CA ASN A 329 -23.77 -0.92 17.55
C ASN A 329 -24.15 0.17 16.52
N TRP A 330 -24.08 1.46 16.87
CA TRP A 330 -24.43 2.54 15.94
C TRP A 330 -23.54 2.57 14.67
N ARG A 331 -22.33 2.01 14.77
CA ARG A 331 -21.51 1.58 13.64
C ARG A 331 -21.04 0.15 13.88
N LYS A 332 -21.22 -0.69 12.86
CA LYS A 332 -20.77 -2.07 12.86
C LYS A 332 -20.05 -2.37 11.55
N PHE A 333 -18.82 -2.86 11.66
CA PHE A 333 -18.08 -3.42 10.54
C PHE A 333 -17.92 -4.92 10.78
N SER A 334 -18.10 -5.70 9.72
CA SER A 334 -17.87 -7.13 9.70
C SER A 334 -17.15 -7.42 8.41
N LEU A 335 -15.83 -7.58 8.49
CA LEU A 335 -14.97 -7.69 7.32
C LEU A 335 -14.09 -8.94 7.44
N PRO A 336 -13.67 -9.53 6.30
CA PRO A 336 -12.66 -10.58 6.31
C PRO A 336 -11.34 -10.07 6.91
N ALA A 337 -10.58 -10.97 7.53
CA ALA A 337 -9.30 -10.61 8.16
C ALA A 337 -8.24 -10.16 7.14
N SER A 338 -8.41 -10.47 5.84
CA SER A 338 -7.58 -9.95 4.75
C SER A 338 -7.71 -8.43 4.55
N HIS A 339 -8.75 -7.80 5.10
CA HIS A 339 -8.92 -6.33 5.04
C HIS A 339 -8.10 -5.59 6.11
N ILE A 340 -7.60 -6.32 7.11
CA ILE A 340 -6.76 -5.73 8.15
C ILE A 340 -5.38 -5.50 7.56
N VAL A 341 -4.92 -4.25 7.62
CA VAL A 341 -3.64 -3.79 7.10
C VAL A 341 -2.57 -3.97 8.16
N SER A 342 -2.80 -3.38 9.33
CA SER A 342 -1.86 -3.46 10.44
C SER A 342 -2.55 -3.40 11.79
N LEU A 343 -1.86 -3.97 12.78
CA LEU A 343 -2.18 -3.88 14.19
C LEU A 343 -0.98 -3.24 14.90
N ARG A 344 -1.19 -2.09 15.55
CA ARG A 344 -0.17 -1.46 16.38
C ARG A 344 -0.54 -1.58 17.84
N VAL A 345 0.45 -1.83 18.68
CA VAL A 345 0.24 -1.95 20.13
C VAL A 345 1.30 -1.13 20.84
N ASP A 346 0.88 -0.03 21.43
CA ASP A 346 1.74 0.82 22.24
C ASP A 346 1.44 0.56 23.71
N ALA A 347 2.47 0.16 24.46
CA ALA A 347 2.35 -0.11 25.89
C ALA A 347 2.90 1.07 26.70
N ASP A 348 2.03 1.67 27.52
CA ASP A 348 2.42 2.60 28.58
C ASP A 348 2.48 1.83 29.91
N GLU A 349 3.08 2.38 30.98
CA GLU A 349 3.30 1.72 32.28
C GLU A 349 2.03 1.04 32.84
N ASN A 350 0.86 1.49 32.41
CA ASN A 350 -0.44 1.05 32.89
C ASN A 350 -1.40 0.53 31.82
N ASN A 351 -1.22 0.79 30.52
CA ASN A 351 -2.24 0.54 29.49
C ASN A 351 -1.65 0.04 28.17
N ASN A 352 -2.45 -0.72 27.41
CA ASN A 352 -2.14 -1.07 26.03
C ASN A 352 -3.08 -0.31 25.07
N TYR A 353 -2.51 0.47 24.17
CA TYR A 353 -3.21 1.15 23.09
C TYR A 353 -3.13 0.30 21.83
N TRP A 354 -4.25 -0.29 21.47
CA TRP A 354 -4.36 -1.08 20.25
C TRP A 354 -4.87 -0.18 19.12
N GLU A 355 -4.15 -0.08 18.03
CA GLU A 355 -4.62 0.57 16.82
C GLU A 355 -4.82 -0.48 15.73
N VAL A 356 -6.06 -0.63 15.27
CA VAL A 356 -6.40 -1.51 14.14
C VAL A 356 -6.58 -0.65 12.90
N ILE A 357 -5.74 -0.87 11.89
CA ILE A 357 -5.87 -0.23 10.58
C ILE A 357 -6.45 -1.24 9.60
N PHE A 358 -7.55 -0.90 8.94
CA PHE A 358 -8.23 -1.78 7.98
C PHE A 358 -8.83 -1.01 6.81
N TYR A 359 -9.00 -1.69 5.69
CA TYR A 359 -9.60 -1.15 4.47
C TYR A 359 -11.07 -1.58 4.34
N ASN A 360 -11.96 -0.60 4.15
CA ASN A 360 -13.36 -0.86 3.84
C ASN A 360 -13.60 -0.71 2.33
N PRO A 361 -13.95 -1.80 1.61
CA PRO A 361 -14.17 -1.74 0.17
C PRO A 361 -15.43 -0.93 -0.19
N ALA A 362 -16.43 -0.89 0.69
CA ALA A 362 -17.73 -0.26 0.37
C ALA A 362 -17.66 1.25 0.12
N ASN A 363 -16.61 1.91 0.63
CA ASN A 363 -16.35 3.33 0.43
C ASN A 363 -14.87 3.65 0.15
N GLU A 364 -14.11 2.63 -0.23
CA GLU A 364 -12.68 2.73 -0.59
C GLU A 364 -11.81 3.50 0.43
N THR A 365 -12.11 3.38 1.73
CA THR A 365 -11.48 4.18 2.79
C THR A 365 -10.74 3.29 3.80
N PHE A 366 -9.58 3.75 4.26
CA PHE A 366 -8.88 3.16 5.40
C PHE A 366 -9.38 3.76 6.71
N TYR A 367 -9.60 2.91 7.69
CA TYR A 367 -9.98 3.29 9.05
C TYR A 367 -8.84 2.93 10.00
N ALA A 368 -8.53 3.85 10.93
CA ALA A 368 -7.64 3.60 12.06
C ALA A 368 -8.47 3.71 13.34
N GLU A 369 -8.58 2.59 14.06
CA GLU A 369 -9.42 2.49 15.25
C GLU A 369 -8.57 2.19 16.48
N THR A 370 -8.45 3.19 17.35
CA THR A 370 -7.68 3.11 18.60
C THR A 370 -8.55 2.61 19.76
N ILE A 371 -8.05 1.62 20.49
CA ILE A 371 -8.73 0.96 21.60
C ILE A 371 -7.76 0.91 22.77
N THR A 372 -8.09 1.64 23.84
CA THR A 372 -7.38 1.52 25.10
C THR A 372 -7.90 0.30 25.84
N SER A 373 -7.07 -0.72 26.03
CA SER A 373 -7.40 -1.91 26.81
C SER A 373 -6.39 -2.13 27.94
N SER A 374 -6.87 -2.70 29.04
CA SER A 374 -6.03 -3.23 30.13
C SER A 374 -5.65 -4.69 29.91
N ASP A 375 -6.19 -5.34 28.87
CA ASP A 375 -5.88 -6.72 28.56
C ASP A 375 -4.39 -6.86 28.27
N ALA A 376 -3.75 -7.83 28.91
CA ALA A 376 -2.37 -8.17 28.62
C ALA A 376 -2.23 -8.57 27.14
N ILE A 377 -1.11 -8.19 26.53
CA ILE A 377 -0.76 -8.62 25.18
C ILE A 377 -0.41 -10.11 25.26
N GLU A 378 -1.37 -10.97 24.95
CA GLU A 378 -1.17 -12.42 24.93
C GLU A 378 -0.20 -12.81 23.81
N PRO A 379 0.95 -13.45 24.11
CA PRO A 379 1.90 -13.87 23.10
C PRO A 379 1.29 -14.78 22.03
N ALA A 380 0.31 -15.62 22.42
CA ALA A 380 -0.41 -16.50 21.50
C ALA A 380 -1.17 -15.72 20.42
N PHE A 381 -1.87 -14.65 20.79
CA PHE A 381 -2.60 -13.81 19.83
C PHE A 381 -1.64 -13.09 18.87
N VAL A 382 -0.52 -12.57 19.37
CA VAL A 382 0.51 -11.96 18.52
C VAL A 382 1.03 -12.97 17.48
N GLN A 383 1.25 -14.22 17.88
CA GLN A 383 1.64 -15.28 16.94
C GLN A 383 0.56 -15.56 15.88
N GLU A 384 -0.73 -15.50 16.23
CA GLU A 384 -1.82 -15.62 15.25
C GLU A 384 -1.82 -14.45 14.26
N VAL A 385 -1.61 -13.22 14.72
CA VAL A 385 -1.50 -12.02 13.87
C VAL A 385 -0.36 -12.20 12.85
N LEU A 386 0.82 -12.63 13.32
CA LEU A 386 1.99 -12.89 12.46
C LEU A 386 1.75 -14.04 11.48
N LYS A 387 1.12 -15.14 11.92
CA LYS A 387 0.76 -16.28 11.05
C LYS A 387 -0.23 -15.89 9.94
N ASN A 388 -1.09 -14.92 10.20
CA ASN A 388 -2.01 -14.35 9.20
C ASN A 388 -1.37 -13.25 8.34
N LYS A 389 -0.06 -13.01 8.52
CA LYS A 389 0.77 -12.03 7.80
C LYS A 389 0.18 -10.60 7.86
N ILE A 390 -0.46 -10.27 8.97
CA ILE A 390 -0.89 -8.90 9.27
C ILE A 390 0.32 -8.14 9.80
N ALA A 391 0.51 -6.89 9.36
CA ALA A 391 1.62 -6.08 9.85
C ALA A 391 1.43 -5.76 11.33
N TYR A 392 2.40 -6.15 12.17
CA TYR A 392 2.35 -5.97 13.61
C TYR A 392 3.47 -5.04 14.05
N PHE A 393 3.11 -3.99 14.78
CA PHE A 393 4.06 -3.02 15.33
C PHE A 393 3.86 -2.94 16.84
N LYS A 394 4.96 -2.92 17.59
CA LYS A 394 4.94 -2.73 19.04
C LYS A 394 6.00 -1.69 19.41
N SER A 395 5.60 -0.63 20.10
CA SER A 395 6.52 0.38 20.65
C SER A 395 7.15 -0.07 21.96
#